data_AF-B8HMC1-F1
#
_entry.id   AF-B8HMC1-F1
#
_cell.length_a   1.000
_cell.length_b   1.000
_cell.length_c   1.000
_cell.angle_alpha   90.00
_cell.angle_beta   90.00
_cell.angle_gamma   90.00
#
_symmetry.space_group_name_H-M   'P 1'
#
loop_
_entity.id
_entity.type
_entity.pdbx_description
1 polymer ?
#
loop_
_entity_poly.entity_id
_entity_poly.type
_entity_poly.pdbx_seq_one_letter_code
_entity_poly.pdbx_strand_id
1 'polypeptide(L)'
;MPPRNLKKDCQTAIKLLERLAEKFNRELSPERIAALNLKRDNQTITSDDLPAVLRKEFPGQFTGMNLRDIREIERNSQQGL
;
A
#
# COMPACT_ATOMS: atom_id res chain seq x y z
N MET A 1 18.40 5.88 13.10
CA MET A 1 18.85 5.42 11.75
C MET A 1 18.02 6.18 10.73
N PRO A 2 18.60 6.92 9.78
CA PRO A 2 17.80 7.63 8.79
C PRO A 2 17.11 6.61 7.87
N PRO A 3 15.85 6.82 7.45
CA PRO A 3 15.15 5.93 6.52
C PRO A 3 15.89 5.98 5.19
N ARG A 4 16.72 4.97 4.92
CA ARG A 4 17.77 5.04 3.89
C ARG A 4 17.25 5.01 2.46
N ASN A 5 15.94 4.89 2.21
CA ASN A 5 15.36 4.97 0.87
C ASN A 5 13.83 5.17 0.90
N LEU A 6 13.35 6.32 1.41
CA LEU A 6 11.93 6.71 1.44
C LEU A 6 11.20 6.41 0.12
N LYS A 7 11.82 6.70 -1.01
CA LYS A 7 11.30 6.39 -2.35
C LYS A 7 11.04 4.90 -2.58
N LYS A 8 11.99 4.02 -2.22
CA LYS A 8 11.81 2.57 -2.40
C LYS A 8 10.73 2.05 -1.47
N ASP A 9 10.63 2.59 -0.27
CA ASP A 9 9.59 2.23 0.68
C ASP A 9 8.21 2.65 0.12
N CYS A 10 8.05 3.87 -0.39
CA CYS A 10 6.81 4.32 -1.02
C CYS A 10 6.41 3.41 -2.18
N GLN A 11 7.34 3.11 -3.08
CA GLN A 11 7.10 2.22 -4.21
C GLN A 11 6.74 0.81 -3.77
N THR A 12 7.32 0.32 -2.68
CA THR A 12 7.00 -1.00 -2.11
C THR A 12 5.59 -1.00 -1.53
N ALA A 13 5.24 0.01 -0.73
CA ALA A 13 3.91 0.16 -0.17
C ALA A 13 2.82 0.25 -1.25
N ILE A 14 3.04 1.08 -2.28
CA ILE A 14 2.13 1.21 -3.44
C ILE A 14 1.96 -0.14 -4.14
N LYS A 15 3.06 -0.82 -4.46
CA LYS A 15 3.02 -2.14 -5.11
C LYS A 15 2.27 -3.18 -4.28
N LEU A 16 2.45 -3.19 -2.96
CA LEU A 16 1.76 -4.14 -2.08
C LEU A 16 0.25 -3.89 -2.04
N LEU A 17 -0.15 -2.61 -1.96
CA LEU A 17 -1.56 -2.22 -1.97
C LEU A 17 -2.23 -2.48 -3.33
N GLU A 18 -1.52 -2.27 -4.43
CA GLU A 18 -2.04 -2.52 -5.79
C GLU A 18 -2.10 -4.02 -6.13
N ARG A 19 -1.08 -4.80 -5.74
CA ARG A 19 -1.00 -6.25 -6.04
C ARG A 19 -1.81 -7.14 -5.11
N LEU A 20 -2.34 -6.60 -4.02
CA LEU A 20 -3.20 -7.32 -3.08
C LEU A 20 -4.32 -8.09 -3.80
N ALA A 21 -5.03 -7.42 -4.70
CA ALA A 21 -6.21 -7.97 -5.36
C ALA A 21 -5.88 -9.12 -6.33
N GLU A 22 -4.69 -9.11 -6.93
CA GLU A 22 -4.25 -10.15 -7.87
C GLU A 22 -3.68 -11.36 -7.12
N LYS A 23 -2.83 -11.13 -6.11
CA LYS A 23 -2.10 -12.20 -5.42
C LYS A 23 -3.00 -13.00 -4.48
N PHE A 24 -4.00 -12.36 -3.87
CA PHE A 24 -4.91 -12.97 -2.90
C PHE A 24 -6.30 -13.27 -3.46
N ASN A 25 -6.48 -13.17 -4.79
CA ASN A 25 -7.73 -13.50 -5.47
C ASN A 25 -8.19 -14.94 -5.20
N ARG A 26 -7.26 -15.83 -4.83
CA ARG A 26 -7.52 -17.25 -4.52
C ARG A 26 -7.85 -17.54 -3.05
N GLU A 27 -7.51 -16.65 -2.12
CA GLU A 27 -7.67 -16.87 -0.68
C GLU A 27 -8.75 -15.99 -0.04
N LEU A 28 -9.14 -14.89 -0.71
CA LEU A 28 -10.16 -13.97 -0.22
C LEU A 28 -11.51 -14.24 -0.90
N SER A 29 -12.59 -14.09 -0.16
CA SER A 29 -13.95 -14.13 -0.72
C SER A 29 -14.13 -13.04 -1.77
N PRO A 30 -14.95 -13.27 -2.82
CA PRO A 30 -15.19 -12.30 -3.89
C PRO A 30 -15.72 -10.96 -3.38
N GLU A 31 -16.55 -10.96 -2.34
CA GLU A 31 -17.04 -9.74 -1.68
C GLU A 31 -15.91 -8.90 -1.08
N ARG A 32 -14.92 -9.57 -0.46
CA ARG A 32 -13.77 -8.90 0.15
C ARG A 32 -12.82 -8.38 -0.92
N ILE A 33 -12.63 -9.11 -2.01
CA ILE A 33 -11.89 -8.64 -3.20
C ILE A 33 -12.56 -7.40 -3.79
N ALA A 34 -13.90 -7.40 -3.93
CA ALA A 34 -14.64 -6.24 -4.42
C ALA A 34 -14.48 -5.02 -3.51
N ALA A 35 -14.58 -5.20 -2.19
CA ALA A 35 -14.36 -4.13 -1.22
C ALA A 35 -12.92 -3.58 -1.26
N LEU A 36 -11.92 -4.46 -1.39
CA LEU A 36 -10.51 -4.07 -1.51
C LEU A 36 -10.22 -3.34 -2.82
N ASN A 37 -10.79 -3.80 -3.93
CA ASN A 37 -10.71 -3.11 -5.22
C ASN A 37 -11.35 -1.72 -5.12
N LEU A 38 -12.53 -1.60 -4.54
CA LEU A 38 -13.18 -0.30 -4.36
C LEU A 38 -12.33 0.66 -3.51
N LYS A 39 -11.73 0.18 -2.42
CA LYS A 39 -10.79 0.99 -1.61
C LYS A 39 -9.54 1.37 -2.38
N ARG A 40 -9.00 0.47 -3.19
CA ARG A 40 -7.83 0.73 -4.05
C ARG A 40 -8.15 1.79 -5.10
N ASP A 41 -9.27 1.64 -5.80
CA ASP A 41 -9.72 2.56 -6.85
C ASP A 41 -10.04 3.95 -6.26
N ASN A 42 -10.58 3.99 -5.03
CA ASN A 42 -10.77 5.23 -4.26
C ASN A 42 -9.49 5.73 -3.58
N GLN A 43 -8.36 5.03 -3.70
CA GLN A 43 -7.08 5.34 -3.06
C GLN A 43 -7.13 5.43 -1.51
N THR A 44 -8.14 4.81 -0.89
CA THR A 44 -8.35 4.76 0.56
C THR A 44 -7.87 3.46 1.20
N ILE A 45 -7.33 2.52 0.40
CA ILE A 45 -6.78 1.26 0.90
C ILE A 45 -5.58 1.50 1.83
N THR A 46 -5.52 0.77 2.94
CA THR A 46 -4.50 0.92 3.97
C THR A 46 -3.73 -0.39 4.22
N SER A 47 -2.66 -0.31 4.99
CA SER A 47 -1.92 -1.49 5.46
C SER A 47 -2.72 -2.43 6.37
N ASP A 48 -3.82 -1.96 6.97
CA ASP A 48 -4.70 -2.79 7.78
C ASP A 48 -5.59 -3.70 6.92
N ASP A 49 -5.91 -3.24 5.71
CA ASP A 49 -6.63 -4.01 4.70
C ASP A 49 -5.77 -5.14 4.08
N LEU A 50 -4.46 -5.10 4.30
CA LEU A 50 -3.53 -6.12 3.83
C LEU A 50 -3.57 -7.37 4.73
N PRO A 51 -3.48 -8.57 4.14
CA PRO A 51 -3.33 -9.81 4.89
C PRO A 51 -2.00 -9.81 5.65
N ALA A 52 -1.95 -10.57 6.74
CA ALA A 52 -0.80 -10.62 7.66
C ALA A 52 0.55 -10.88 6.97
N VAL A 53 0.56 -11.63 5.87
CA VAL A 53 1.76 -11.90 5.07
C VAL A 53 2.29 -10.62 4.42
N LEU A 54 1.44 -9.85 3.72
CA LEU A 54 1.85 -8.60 3.09
C LEU A 54 2.11 -7.50 4.11
N ARG A 55 1.40 -7.51 5.24
CA ARG A 55 1.60 -6.53 6.32
C ARG A 55 3.01 -6.62 6.92
N LYS A 56 3.65 -7.80 6.89
CA LYS A 56 5.06 -7.98 7.30
C LYS A 56 6.05 -7.38 6.30
N GLU A 57 5.71 -7.41 5.00
CA GLU A 57 6.52 -6.79 3.94
C GLU A 57 6.23 -5.29 3.79
N PHE A 58 5.14 -4.81 4.39
CA PHE A 58 4.72 -3.43 4.31
C PHE A 58 5.67 -2.53 5.11
N PRO A 59 6.14 -1.40 4.54
CA PRO A 59 7.04 -0.52 5.26
C PRO A 59 6.33 0.10 6.47
N GLY A 60 6.83 -0.19 7.67
CA GLY A 60 6.20 0.20 8.93
C GLY A 60 5.97 1.71 9.07
N GLN A 61 6.80 2.53 8.41
CA GLN A 61 6.68 4.00 8.40
C GLN A 61 5.41 4.54 7.72
N PHE A 62 4.71 3.72 6.93
CA PHE A 62 3.44 4.07 6.29
C PHE A 62 2.25 3.33 6.91
N THR A 63 2.44 2.71 8.08
CA THR A 63 1.35 2.01 8.77
C THR A 63 0.25 3.01 9.13
N GLY A 64 -1.00 2.68 8.79
CA GLY A 64 -2.14 3.58 8.99
C GLY A 64 -2.30 4.69 7.92
N MET A 65 -1.36 4.81 6.98
CA MET A 65 -1.53 5.69 5.80
C MET A 65 -2.31 4.97 4.71
N ASN A 66 -3.11 5.74 3.98
CA ASN A 66 -3.82 5.25 2.79
C ASN A 66 -2.94 5.39 1.53
N LEU A 67 -3.34 4.72 0.45
CA LEU A 67 -2.63 4.77 -0.84
C LEU A 67 -2.44 6.21 -1.36
N ARG A 68 -3.42 7.09 -1.17
CA ARG A 68 -3.35 8.49 -1.59
C ARG A 68 -2.23 9.24 -0.86
N ASP A 69 -2.15 9.13 0.46
CA ASP A 69 -1.12 9.78 1.28
C ASP A 69 0.28 9.29 0.87
N ILE A 70 0.44 7.98 0.67
CA ILE A 70 1.71 7.37 0.26
C ILE A 70 2.14 7.85 -1.12
N ARG A 71 1.19 7.97 -2.07
CA ARG A 71 1.45 8.54 -3.42
C ARG A 71 1.81 10.02 -3.34
N GLU A 72 1.19 10.77 -2.44
CA GLU A 72 1.51 12.18 -2.23
C GLU A 72 2.93 12.32 -1.67
N ILE A 73 3.33 11.49 -0.69
CA ILE A 73 4.70 11.45 -0.18
C ILE A 73 5.69 11.04 -1.27
N GLU A 74 5.36 10.05 -2.10
CA GLU A 74 6.19 9.63 -3.23
C GLU A 74 6.42 10.78 -4.23
N ARG A 75 5.35 11.49 -4.59
CA ARG A 75 5.39 12.68 -5.46
C ARG A 75 6.21 13.81 -4.84
N ASN A 76 5.98 14.12 -3.57
CA ASN A 76 6.74 15.16 -2.87
C ASN A 76 8.22 14.78 -2.70
N SER A 77 8.51 13.49 -2.49
CA SER A 77 9.88 12.96 -2.46
C SER A 77 10.57 13.03 -3.83
N GLN A 78 9.83 13.16 -4.93
CA GLN A 78 10.39 13.45 -6.27
C GLN A 78 10.66 14.94 -6.49
N GLN A 79 10.12 15.85 -5.66
CA GLN A 79 10.29 17.30 -5.76
C GLN A 79 11.34 17.89 -4.81
N GLY A 80 12.12 17.06 -4.12
CA GLY A 80 13.27 17.52 -3.33
C GLY A 80 14.44 17.93 -4.23
N LEU A 81 14.76 19.23 -4.17
CA LEU A 81 15.88 19.96 -4.78
C LEU A 81 17.23 19.24 -4.83
#